data_AF-A0A2T1E748-F1
#
_entry.id   AF-A0A2T1E748-F1
#
_cell.length_a   1.000
_cell.length_b   1.000
_cell.length_c   1.000
_cell.angle_alpha   90.00
_cell.angle_beta   90.00
_cell.angle_gamma   90.00
#
_symmetry.space_group_name_H-M   'P 1'
#
loop_
_entity.id
_entity.type
_entity.pdbx_description
1 polymer ?
#
loop_
_entity_poly.entity_id
_entity_poly.type
_entity_poly.pdbx_seq_one_letter_code
_entity_poly.pdbx_strand_id
1 'polypeptide(L)'
;MGSNPMKRGLRRTISLAVVLLLAQTSNALADDPLESNPQPYRCEESVITKVGTYFENDPTSGFFAIFQSKLGVEQFPESYAAVVDRSAGANSALAKQKVGDKVQVCLIGSPPKDQYCNPDKDPRGRFFRVYSYRLKAAYVGTNANHLCGGA
;
A
#
# COMPACT_ATOMS: atom_id res chain seq x y z
N MET A 1 8.65 74.86 -25.87
CA MET A 1 9.86 74.08 -25.52
C MET A 1 10.57 74.84 -24.40
N GLY A 2 10.80 74.38 -23.19
CA GLY A 2 10.49 73.15 -22.46
C GLY A 2 10.93 73.42 -21.01
N SER A 3 10.05 73.15 -20.04
CA SER A 3 10.25 73.42 -18.61
C SER A 3 10.72 72.16 -17.87
N ASN A 4 11.70 72.33 -16.97
CA ASN A 4 12.15 71.36 -15.97
C ASN A 4 12.92 72.12 -14.88
N PRO A 5 13.13 71.58 -13.66
CA PRO A 5 12.44 70.49 -12.96
C PRO A 5 12.09 70.84 -11.49
N MET A 6 11.05 70.23 -10.92
CA MET A 6 10.84 70.24 -9.45
C MET A 6 10.97 68.82 -8.89
N LYS A 7 12.08 68.60 -8.17
CA LYS A 7 12.32 67.46 -7.29
C LYS A 7 11.37 67.54 -6.09
N ARG A 8 10.59 66.50 -5.84
CA ARG A 8 10.05 66.19 -4.51
C ARG A 8 10.23 64.70 -4.24
N GLY A 9 11.07 64.42 -3.26
CA GLY A 9 11.19 63.10 -2.64
C GLY A 9 10.12 62.88 -1.58
N LEU A 10 10.34 61.83 -0.78
CA LEU A 10 9.54 61.38 0.38
C LEU A 10 8.23 60.67 -0.02
N ARG A 11 7.88 59.46 0.42
CA ARG A 11 8.37 58.59 1.50
C ARG A 11 8.20 57.13 1.08
N ARG A 12 9.22 56.32 1.34
CA ARG A 12 9.10 54.86 1.38
C ARG A 12 8.36 54.51 2.68
N THR A 13 7.12 54.06 2.60
CA THR A 13 6.49 53.29 3.66
C THR A 13 6.63 51.81 3.30
N ILE A 14 7.70 51.21 3.81
CA ILE A 14 7.88 49.77 3.84
C ILE A 14 6.98 49.27 4.96
N SER A 15 5.77 48.79 4.62
CA SER A 15 4.98 48.02 5.57
C SER A 15 5.61 46.63 5.68
N LEU A 16 6.44 46.46 6.71
CA LEU A 16 6.85 45.14 7.22
C LEU A 16 5.60 44.47 7.81
N ALA A 17 4.85 43.75 7.00
CA ALA A 17 3.92 42.74 7.47
C ALA A 17 4.58 41.37 7.28
N VAL A 18 5.52 41.05 8.18
CA VAL A 18 6.02 39.68 8.32
C VAL A 18 4.92 38.91 9.05
N VAL A 19 3.92 38.46 8.30
CA VAL A 19 2.99 37.45 8.77
C VAL A 19 3.78 36.15 8.78
N LEU A 20 4.21 35.72 9.97
CA LEU A 20 4.64 34.35 10.21
C LEU A 20 3.45 33.44 9.83
N LEU A 21 3.44 32.95 8.59
CA LEU A 21 2.72 31.73 8.26
C LEU A 21 3.43 30.62 9.05
N LEU A 22 2.94 30.37 10.26
CA LEU A 22 3.09 29.06 10.89
C LEU A 22 2.41 28.08 9.93
N ALA A 23 3.20 27.51 9.03
CA ALA A 23 2.82 26.34 8.26
C ALA A 23 2.55 25.24 9.28
N GLN A 24 1.30 25.14 9.73
CA GLN A 24 0.77 23.94 10.33
C GLN A 24 0.80 22.90 9.21
N THR A 25 1.93 22.23 9.04
CA THR A 25 1.97 20.94 8.37
C THR A 25 1.26 19.98 9.31
N SER A 26 -0.07 20.03 9.30
CA SER A 26 -0.87 18.91 9.77
C SER A 26 -0.43 17.73 8.93
N ASN A 27 0.47 16.93 9.50
CA ASN A 27 0.69 15.58 9.04
C ASN A 27 -0.68 14.92 9.20
N ALA A 28 -1.46 14.91 8.13
CA ALA A 28 -2.52 13.95 7.95
C ALA A 28 -1.80 12.59 7.94
N LEU A 29 -1.61 12.05 9.15
CA LEU A 29 -1.50 10.62 9.35
C LEU A 29 -2.75 10.09 8.67
N ALA A 30 -2.58 9.55 7.47
CA ALA A 30 -3.67 8.91 6.76
C ALA A 30 -4.24 7.88 7.73
N ASP A 31 -5.47 8.11 8.19
CA ASP A 31 -6.23 7.13 8.95
C ASP A 31 -6.17 5.84 8.15
N ASP A 32 -5.56 4.83 8.75
CA ASP A 32 -5.44 3.51 8.17
C ASP A 32 -6.87 2.98 8.03
N PRO A 33 -7.40 2.77 6.80
CA PRO A 33 -8.82 2.55 6.56
C PRO A 33 -9.34 1.17 7.04
N LEU A 34 -8.74 0.60 8.09
CA LEU A 34 -8.89 -0.78 8.54
C LEU A 34 -9.29 -0.92 10.01
N GLU A 35 -9.60 0.17 10.70
CA GLU A 35 -9.97 0.18 12.12
C GLU A 35 -11.37 -0.42 12.40
N SER A 36 -12.15 -0.81 11.38
CA SER A 36 -13.53 -1.32 11.57
C SER A 36 -13.69 -2.84 11.64
N ASN A 37 -12.61 -3.64 11.60
CA ASN A 37 -12.73 -5.11 11.72
C ASN A 37 -12.56 -5.56 13.19
N PRO A 38 -13.60 -6.12 13.83
CA PRO A 38 -13.61 -6.41 15.27
C PRO A 38 -12.78 -7.64 15.70
N GLN A 39 -12.12 -8.34 14.78
CA GLN A 39 -11.17 -9.40 15.10
C GLN A 39 -9.74 -8.87 14.94
N PRO A 40 -8.85 -9.02 15.95
CA PRO A 40 -7.47 -8.62 15.79
C PRO A 40 -6.85 -9.43 14.66
N TYR A 41 -6.40 -8.74 13.61
CA TYR A 41 -5.70 -9.38 12.51
C TYR A 41 -4.54 -10.22 13.04
N ARG A 42 -4.39 -11.46 12.56
CA ARG A 42 -3.16 -12.23 12.81
C ARG A 42 -2.09 -11.62 11.94
N CYS A 43 -1.08 -11.00 12.53
CA CYS A 43 0.01 -10.35 11.81
C CYS A 43 1.37 -10.95 12.19
N GLU A 44 2.29 -10.98 11.23
CA GLU A 44 3.69 -11.32 11.49
C GLU A 44 4.65 -10.49 10.64
N GLU A 45 5.87 -10.34 11.14
CA GLU A 45 6.97 -9.74 10.40
C GLU A 45 7.52 -10.74 9.38
N SER A 46 7.78 -10.28 8.16
CA SER A 46 8.32 -11.11 7.09
C SER A 46 9.20 -10.32 6.13
N VAL A 47 9.65 -10.99 5.08
CA VAL A 47 10.41 -10.42 3.97
C VAL A 47 9.83 -10.88 2.64
N ILE A 48 9.91 -10.02 1.63
CA ILE A 48 9.50 -10.39 0.27
C ILE A 48 10.55 -11.30 -0.35
N THR A 49 10.14 -12.50 -0.78
CA THR A 49 11.01 -13.48 -1.45
C THR A 49 10.85 -13.45 -2.97
N LYS A 50 9.69 -13.02 -3.47
CA LYS A 50 9.42 -12.85 -4.89
C LYS A 50 8.45 -11.69 -5.11
N VAL A 51 8.67 -10.92 -6.17
CA VAL A 51 7.76 -9.87 -6.64
C VAL A 51 7.80 -9.84 -8.17
N GLY A 52 6.69 -9.49 -8.82
CA GLY A 52 6.65 -9.38 -10.27
C GLY A 52 5.29 -8.92 -10.78
N THR A 53 5.16 -8.89 -12.10
CA THR A 53 3.89 -8.69 -12.80
C THR A 53 3.13 -10.01 -12.93
N TYR A 54 1.79 -9.96 -12.99
CA TYR A 54 0.96 -11.16 -13.08
C TYR A 54 1.24 -11.97 -14.36
N PHE A 55 1.23 -11.28 -15.51
CA PHE A 55 1.82 -11.75 -16.75
C PHE A 55 3.21 -11.17 -16.89
N GLU A 56 4.16 -12.01 -17.29
CA GLU A 56 5.58 -11.66 -17.32
C GLU A 56 5.82 -10.41 -18.18
N ASN A 57 6.50 -9.42 -17.60
CA ASN A 57 6.84 -8.14 -18.24
C ASN A 57 5.64 -7.28 -18.69
N ASP A 58 4.43 -7.56 -18.22
CA ASP A 58 3.24 -6.75 -18.49
C ASP A 58 2.75 -6.04 -17.22
N PRO A 59 3.10 -4.74 -17.01
CA PRO A 59 2.65 -3.98 -15.84
C PRO A 59 1.15 -3.67 -15.85
N THR A 60 0.42 -3.93 -16.94
CA THR A 60 -1.04 -3.77 -17.02
C THR A 60 -1.79 -5.01 -16.54
N SER A 61 -1.10 -6.15 -16.42
CA SER A 61 -1.66 -7.39 -15.88
C SER A 61 -1.84 -7.38 -14.36
N GLY A 62 -1.29 -6.37 -13.69
CA GLY A 62 -1.16 -6.21 -12.25
C GLY A 62 0.06 -6.92 -11.68
N PHE A 63 0.11 -7.08 -10.37
CA PHE A 63 1.32 -7.43 -9.64
C PHE A 63 1.08 -8.52 -8.61
N PHE A 64 2.16 -9.19 -8.21
CA PHE A 64 2.15 -10.12 -7.10
C PHE A 64 3.39 -9.97 -6.21
N ALA A 65 3.26 -10.40 -4.96
CA ALA A 65 4.36 -10.57 -4.02
C ALA A 65 4.18 -11.87 -3.22
N ILE A 66 5.29 -12.58 -2.97
CA ILE A 66 5.37 -13.76 -2.11
C ILE A 66 6.27 -13.43 -0.93
N PHE A 67 5.87 -13.86 0.27
CA PHE A 67 6.54 -13.55 1.51
C PHE A 67 7.21 -14.79 2.12
N GLN A 68 8.24 -14.59 2.94
CA GLN A 68 8.81 -15.64 3.80
C GLN A 68 7.91 -15.85 5.03
N SER A 69 6.64 -16.18 4.78
CA SER A 69 5.58 -16.30 5.78
C SER A 69 4.71 -17.48 5.40
N LYS A 70 4.29 -18.25 6.41
CA LYS A 70 3.30 -19.34 6.26
C LYS A 70 1.91 -18.94 6.73
N LEU A 71 1.72 -17.67 7.09
CA LEU A 71 0.49 -17.17 7.67
C LEU A 71 -0.73 -17.44 6.79
N GLY A 72 -1.76 -18.07 7.36
CA GLY A 72 -3.02 -18.41 6.68
C GLY A 72 -2.95 -19.60 5.72
N VAL A 73 -1.77 -20.22 5.57
CA VAL A 73 -1.52 -21.41 4.74
C VAL A 73 -0.64 -22.43 5.46
N GLU A 74 -0.62 -22.41 6.79
CA GLU A 74 0.28 -23.19 7.64
C GLU A 74 0.13 -24.71 7.40
N GLN A 75 -1.06 -25.16 7.04
CA GLN A 75 -1.36 -26.57 6.74
C GLN A 75 -0.91 -27.02 5.34
N PHE A 76 -0.37 -26.12 4.51
CA PHE A 76 0.04 -26.40 3.13
C PHE A 76 1.57 -26.25 3.00
N PRO A 77 2.35 -27.35 3.10
CA PRO A 77 3.81 -27.31 3.21
C PRO A 77 4.53 -26.54 2.09
N GLU A 78 3.98 -26.58 0.88
CA GLU A 78 4.56 -25.91 -0.29
C GLU A 78 4.05 -24.47 -0.52
N SER A 79 3.11 -23.98 0.31
CA SER A 79 2.49 -22.66 0.14
C SER A 79 3.11 -21.60 1.02
N TYR A 80 3.11 -20.35 0.57
CA TYR A 80 3.52 -19.19 1.35
C TYR A 80 2.42 -18.14 1.29
N ALA A 81 2.39 -17.24 2.28
CA ALA A 81 1.57 -16.05 2.18
C ALA A 81 1.98 -15.26 0.93
N ALA A 82 0.99 -14.79 0.21
CA ALA A 82 1.18 -14.06 -1.04
C ALA A 82 0.05 -13.05 -1.22
N VAL A 83 0.31 -12.04 -2.03
CA VAL A 83 -0.69 -11.12 -2.55
C VAL A 83 -0.59 -11.10 -4.06
N VAL A 84 -1.73 -11.18 -4.72
CA VAL A 84 -1.95 -11.00 -6.15
C VAL A 84 -3.01 -9.90 -6.27
N ASP A 85 -2.69 -8.86 -7.04
CA ASP A 85 -3.63 -7.78 -7.35
C ASP A 85 -3.50 -7.43 -8.83
N ARG A 86 -4.50 -7.85 -9.61
CA ARG A 86 -4.56 -7.59 -11.06
C ARG A 86 -5.03 -6.18 -11.41
N SER A 87 -5.57 -5.46 -10.43
CA SER A 87 -6.00 -4.07 -10.59
C SER A 87 -4.92 -3.06 -10.19
N ALA A 88 -3.89 -3.53 -9.49
CA ALA A 88 -2.75 -2.71 -9.09
C ALA A 88 -2.05 -2.11 -10.33
N GLY A 89 -2.12 -0.80 -10.47
CA GLY A 89 -1.30 -0.07 -11.45
C GLY A 89 0.18 -0.01 -11.05
N ALA A 90 1.02 0.37 -12.02
CA ALA A 90 2.48 0.50 -11.84
C ALA A 90 2.90 1.48 -10.72
N ASN A 91 2.01 2.37 -10.30
CA ASN A 91 2.26 3.33 -9.21
C ASN A 91 1.85 2.82 -7.81
N SER A 92 1.25 1.64 -7.71
CA SER A 92 0.81 1.05 -6.44
C SER A 92 1.97 0.72 -5.50
N ALA A 93 1.68 0.59 -4.20
CA ALA A 93 2.67 0.15 -3.22
C ALA A 93 3.18 -1.27 -3.51
N LEU A 94 2.34 -2.16 -4.05
CA LEU A 94 2.72 -3.51 -4.46
C LEU A 94 3.70 -3.48 -5.63
N ALA A 95 3.41 -2.69 -6.68
CA ALA A 95 4.28 -2.57 -7.86
C ALA A 95 5.68 -2.03 -7.54
N LYS A 96 5.81 -1.27 -6.44
CA LYS A 96 7.06 -0.66 -5.99
C LYS A 96 7.87 -1.54 -5.04
N GLN A 97 7.38 -2.72 -4.65
CA GLN A 97 8.10 -3.65 -3.78
C GLN A 97 9.34 -4.24 -4.45
N LYS A 98 10.27 -4.73 -3.63
CA LYS A 98 11.50 -5.42 -4.06
C LYS A 98 11.72 -6.67 -3.22
N VAL A 99 12.40 -7.67 -3.80
CA VAL A 99 12.88 -8.82 -3.03
C VAL A 99 13.80 -8.33 -1.90
N GLY A 100 13.61 -8.85 -0.70
CA GLY A 100 14.32 -8.45 0.52
C GLY A 100 13.66 -7.32 1.31
N ASP A 101 12.60 -6.69 0.80
CA ASP A 101 11.86 -5.68 1.57
C ASP A 101 11.25 -6.31 2.82
N LYS A 102 11.47 -5.67 3.98
CA LYS A 102 10.81 -6.00 5.24
C LYS A 102 9.36 -5.55 5.19
N VAL A 103 8.44 -6.41 5.60
CA VAL A 103 7.00 -6.17 5.60
C VAL A 103 6.33 -6.74 6.85
N GLN A 104 5.21 -6.17 7.24
CA GLN A 104 4.26 -6.81 8.14
C GLN A 104 3.13 -7.41 7.30
N VAL A 105 2.91 -8.70 7.41
CA VAL A 105 1.85 -9.43 6.70
C VAL A 105 0.75 -9.77 7.70
N CYS A 106 -0.47 -9.35 7.41
CA CYS A 106 -1.64 -9.60 8.24
C CYS A 106 -2.68 -10.41 7.47
N LEU A 107 -3.09 -11.55 8.01
CA LEU A 107 -4.24 -12.30 7.53
C LEU A 107 -5.50 -11.61 8.03
N ILE A 108 -6.28 -11.06 7.09
CA ILE A 108 -7.48 -10.28 7.40
C ILE A 108 -8.78 -11.03 7.07
N GLY A 109 -8.69 -12.16 6.37
CA GLY A 109 -9.85 -12.99 6.06
C GLY A 109 -9.52 -14.27 5.30
N SER A 110 -10.46 -15.20 5.30
CA SER A 110 -10.45 -16.42 4.49
C SER A 110 -11.79 -16.55 3.78
N PRO A 111 -11.84 -17.22 2.61
CA PRO A 111 -13.10 -17.40 1.91
C PRO A 111 -14.04 -18.28 2.76
N PRO A 112 -15.35 -18.03 2.71
CA PRO A 112 -16.30 -18.88 3.41
C PRO A 112 -16.25 -20.30 2.86
N LYS A 113 -16.55 -21.27 3.71
CA LYS A 113 -16.72 -22.66 3.29
C LYS A 113 -18.10 -22.82 2.65
N ASP A 114 -18.13 -23.35 1.44
CA ASP A 114 -19.36 -23.71 0.72
C ASP A 114 -19.17 -25.01 -0.09
N GLN A 115 -20.09 -25.30 -1.01
CA GLN A 115 -20.06 -26.51 -1.82
C GLN A 115 -18.91 -26.56 -2.85
N TYR A 116 -18.32 -25.41 -3.18
CA TYR A 116 -17.21 -25.29 -4.14
C TYR A 116 -15.89 -24.99 -3.42
N CYS A 117 -15.94 -24.21 -2.34
CA CYS A 117 -14.78 -23.82 -1.56
C CYS A 117 -14.70 -24.54 -0.22
N ASN A 118 -13.58 -25.22 0.02
CA ASN A 118 -13.17 -25.61 1.36
C ASN A 118 -11.80 -25.00 1.71
N PRO A 119 -11.75 -23.93 2.52
CA PRO A 119 -10.48 -23.30 2.89
C PRO A 119 -9.55 -24.26 3.65
N ASP A 120 -10.07 -25.28 4.33
CA ASP A 120 -9.21 -26.25 5.02
C ASP A 120 -8.42 -27.14 4.04
N LYS A 121 -8.87 -27.24 2.78
CA LYS A 121 -8.32 -28.14 1.75
C LYS A 121 -7.72 -27.43 0.54
N ASP A 122 -8.00 -26.14 0.37
CA ASP A 122 -7.52 -25.33 -0.75
C ASP A 122 -6.92 -24.04 -0.19
N PRO A 123 -5.64 -23.72 -0.41
CA PRO A 123 -4.99 -22.53 0.17
C PRO A 123 -5.47 -21.19 -0.43
N ARG A 124 -6.20 -21.19 -1.54
CA ARG A 124 -6.45 -19.99 -2.37
C ARG A 124 -7.54 -19.05 -1.84
N GLY A 125 -7.45 -17.77 -2.14
CA GLY A 125 -8.47 -16.76 -1.81
C GLY A 125 -8.36 -16.18 -0.40
N ARG A 126 -7.20 -16.30 0.25
CA ARG A 126 -6.93 -15.69 1.57
C ARG A 126 -6.64 -14.22 1.37
N PHE A 127 -7.21 -13.39 2.22
CA PHE A 127 -7.08 -11.95 2.16
C PHE A 127 -5.97 -11.51 3.10
N PHE A 128 -5.02 -10.76 2.54
CA PHE A 128 -3.91 -10.21 3.29
C PHE A 128 -3.88 -8.70 3.18
N ARG A 129 -3.54 -8.05 4.29
CA ARG A 129 -3.04 -6.68 4.30
C ARG A 129 -1.54 -6.74 4.53
N VAL A 130 -0.78 -5.98 3.75
CA VAL A 130 0.67 -5.93 3.86
C VAL A 130 1.10 -4.49 4.06
N TYR A 131 1.89 -4.23 5.09
CA TYR A 131 2.53 -2.95 5.32
C TYR A 131 4.02 -3.04 4.96
N SER A 132 4.47 -2.16 4.06
CA SER A 132 5.88 -2.09 3.66
C SER A 132 6.64 -1.09 4.51
N TYR A 133 7.64 -1.57 5.25
CA TYR A 133 8.44 -0.69 6.11
C TYR A 133 9.30 0.30 5.32
N ARG A 134 9.71 -0.06 4.10
CA ARG A 134 10.49 0.83 3.22
C ARG A 134 9.63 1.91 2.59
N LEU A 135 8.45 1.53 2.08
CA LEU A 135 7.56 2.47 1.38
C LEU A 135 6.66 3.27 2.34
N LYS A 136 6.54 2.84 3.61
CA LYS A 136 5.60 3.39 4.59
C LYS A 136 4.16 3.41 4.08
N ALA A 137 3.78 2.36 3.33
CA ALA A 137 2.49 2.24 2.69
C ALA A 137 1.95 0.82 2.83
N ALA A 138 0.63 0.70 2.89
CA ALA A 138 -0.07 -0.57 2.93
C ALA A 138 -0.74 -0.89 1.59
N TYR A 139 -0.98 -2.17 1.36
CA TYR A 139 -1.83 -2.67 0.28
C TYR A 139 -2.56 -3.93 0.74
N VAL A 140 -3.65 -4.26 0.04
CA VAL A 140 -4.50 -5.41 0.32
C VAL A 140 -4.63 -6.23 -0.94
N GLY A 141 -4.69 -7.55 -0.82
CA GLY A 141 -5.08 -8.42 -1.92
C GLY A 141 -5.23 -9.87 -1.50
N THR A 142 -5.55 -10.73 -2.47
CA THR A 142 -5.73 -12.16 -2.25
C THR A 142 -4.48 -12.93 -2.61
N ASN A 143 -4.22 -14.09 -2.01
CA ASN A 143 -3.07 -14.93 -2.40
C ASN A 143 -3.24 -15.67 -3.73
N ALA A 144 -4.36 -15.51 -4.42
CA ALA A 144 -4.65 -16.15 -5.69
C ALA A 144 -5.59 -15.29 -6.54
N ASN A 145 -5.43 -15.38 -7.86
CA ASN A 145 -6.34 -14.74 -8.82
C ASN A 145 -7.72 -15.41 -8.84
N HIS A 146 -7.74 -16.73 -8.79
CA HIS A 146 -8.97 -17.49 -8.58
C HIS A 146 -9.10 -17.77 -7.10
N LEU A 147 -10.26 -17.42 -6.54
CA LEU A 147 -10.58 -17.78 -5.16
C LEU A 147 -10.67 -19.31 -5.04
N CYS A 148 -10.82 -19.76 -3.80
CA CYS A 148 -11.05 -21.15 -3.46
C CYS A 148 -12.22 -21.74 -4.28
N GLY A 149 -12.05 -22.98 -4.77
CA GLY A 149 -13.12 -23.76 -5.41
C GLY A 149 -13.12 -23.86 -6.95
N GLY A 150 -12.15 -23.29 -7.64
CA GLY A 150 -11.98 -23.48 -9.09
C GLY A 150 -11.76 -22.19 -9.85
N ALA A 151 -11.46 -22.31 -11.14
CA ALA A 151 -11.35 -21.18 -12.07
C ALA A 151 -12.69 -20.92 -12.75
#